data_AF-A0A953QW61-F1
#
_entry.id   AF-A0A953QW61-F1
#
_cell.length_a   1.000
_cell.length_b   1.000
_cell.length_c   1.000
_cell.angle_alpha   90.00
_cell.angle_beta   90.00
_cell.angle_gamma   90.00
#
_symmetry.space_group_name_H-M   'P 1'
#
loop_
_entity.id
_entity.type
_entity.pdbx_description
1 polymer ?
#
loop_
_entity_poly.entity_id
_entity_poly.type
_entity_poly.pdbx_seq_one_letter_code
_entity_poly.pdbx_strand_id
1 'polypeptide(L)' 'MSRLLGVVFIYAAMVLAWSGVGLFMLIAPARFGNLVHESLQLFPEVNPGDWGKKLFLRLLGIGLLAFAIRLIVRVAHQAN' A
#
# COMPACT_ATOMS: atom_id res chain seq x y z
N MET A 1 27.68 8.90 9.97
CA MET A 1 26.89 9.39 8.82
C MET A 1 26.22 8.28 8.00
N SER A 2 26.92 7.19 7.63
CA SER A 2 26.40 6.14 6.73
C SER A 2 25.21 5.33 7.26
N ARG A 3 25.19 4.97 8.55
CA ARG A 3 24.05 4.23 9.15
C ARG A 3 22.75 5.02 9.13
N LEU A 4 22.79 6.31 9.45
CA LEU A 4 21.61 7.18 9.54
C LEU A 4 20.99 7.39 8.15
N LEU A 5 21.81 7.61 7.12
CA LEU A 5 21.37 7.67 5.73
C LEU A 5 20.75 6.35 5.27
N GLY A 6 21.34 5.21 5.65
CA GLY A 6 20.76 3.89 5.36
C GLY A 6 19.37 3.71 5.98
N VAL A 7 19.20 4.12 7.24
CA VAL A 7 17.91 4.04 7.94
C VAL A 7 16.86 4.93 7.27
N VAL A 8 17.19 6.19 6.95
CA VAL A 8 16.27 7.12 6.26
C VAL A 8 15.87 6.57 4.90
N PHE A 9 16.82 6.01 4.15
CA PHE A 9 16.54 5.41 2.84
C PHE A 9 15.56 4.22 2.95
N ILE A 10 15.74 3.35 3.94
CA ILE A 10 14.82 2.22 4.18
C ILE A 10 13.42 2.74 4.50
N TYR A 11 13.29 3.72 5.40
CA TYR A 11 11.98 4.28 5.73
C TYR A 11 11.32 4.97 4.53
N ALA A 12 12.08 5.69 3.71
CA ALA A 12 11.57 6.31 2.49
C ALA A 12 11.09 5.26 1.48
N ALA A 13 11.88 4.22 1.22
CA ALA A 13 11.49 3.11 0.35
C ALA A 13 10.24 2.39 0.87
N MET A 14 10.16 2.18 2.19
CA MET A 14 9.01 1.52 2.82
C MET A 14 7.74 2.37 2.67
N VAL A 15 7.82 3.67 2.93
CA VAL A 15 6.70 4.62 2.72
C VAL A 15 6.25 4.62 1.26
N LEU A 16 7.19 4.67 0.31
CA LEU A 16 6.88 4.64 -1.12
C LEU A 16 6.22 3.33 -1.54
N ALA A 17 6.70 2.19 -1.04
CA ALA A 17 6.10 0.89 -1.32
C ALA A 17 4.65 0.82 -0.82
N TRP A 18 4.41 1.17 0.44
CA TRP A 18 3.05 1.18 1.00
C TRP A 18 2.14 2.18 0.28
N SER A 19 2.66 3.36 -0.06
CA SER A 19 1.88 4.38 -0.78
C SER A 19 1.53 3.93 -2.20
N GLY A 20 2.48 3.34 -2.92
CA GLY A 20 2.29 2.82 -4.27
C GLY A 20 1.27 1.68 -4.30
N VAL A 21 1.38 0.71 -3.40
CA VAL A 21 0.41 -0.39 -3.29
C VAL A 21 -0.98 0.14 -2.93
N GLY A 22 -1.09 1.02 -1.93
CA GLY A 22 -2.36 1.61 -1.52
C GLY A 22 -3.03 2.42 -2.63
N LEU A 23 -2.25 3.22 -3.37
CA LEU A 23 -2.74 3.99 -4.50
C LEU A 23 -3.18 3.09 -5.67
N PHE A 24 -2.44 2.02 -5.94
CA PHE A 24 -2.78 1.07 -6.99
C PHE A 24 -4.08 0.31 -6.67
N MET A 25 -4.30 -0.07 -5.40
CA MET A 25 -5.58 -0.63 -4.93
C MET A 25 -6.76 0.35 -5.11
N LEU A 26 -6.52 1.67 -5.01
CA LEU A 26 -7.53 2.70 -5.18
C LEU A 26 -7.89 2.96 -6.64
N ILE A 27 -6.88 3.15 -7.49
CA ILE A 27 -7.02 3.51 -8.90
C ILE A 27 -7.49 2.30 -9.73
N ALA A 28 -6.85 1.15 -9.54
CA ALA A 28 -7.06 -0.04 -10.36
C ALA A 28 -7.32 -1.30 -9.51
N PRO A 29 -8.39 -1.32 -8.68
CA PRO A 29 -8.66 -2.42 -7.76
C PRO A 29 -8.81 -3.77 -8.48
N ALA A 30 -9.43 -3.80 -9.65
CA ALA A 30 -9.58 -5.05 -10.41
C ALA A 30 -8.24 -5.63 -10.87
N ARG A 31 -7.34 -4.77 -11.37
CA ARG A 31 -6.00 -5.20 -11.80
C ARG A 31 -5.18 -5.70 -10.61
N PHE A 32 -5.21 -4.98 -9.49
CA PHE A 32 -4.50 -5.41 -8.29
C PHE A 32 -5.04 -6.73 -7.74
N GLY A 33 -6.37 -6.86 -7.64
CA GLY A 33 -7.01 -8.09 -7.17
C GLY A 33 -6.66 -9.29 -8.04
N ASN A 34 -6.64 -9.12 -9.36
CA ASN A 34 -6.26 -10.20 -10.28
C ASN A 34 -4.76 -10.52 -10.22
N LEU A 35 -3.89 -9.51 -10.11
CA LEU A 35 -2.46 -9.75 -9.89
C LEU A 35 -2.19 -10.56 -8.61
N VAL A 36 -2.89 -10.23 -7.51
CA VAL A 36 -2.79 -10.98 -6.24
C VAL A 36 -3.38 -12.38 -6.37
N HIS A 37 -4.49 -12.53 -7.09
CA HIS A 37 -5.08 -13.83 -7.39
C HIS A 37 -4.10 -14.73 -8.16
N GLU A 38 -3.53 -14.22 -9.24
CA GLU A 38 -2.59 -14.96 -10.10
C GLU A 38 -1.27 -15.25 -9.39
N SER A 39 -0.74 -14.29 -8.64
CA SER A 39 0.58 -14.42 -8.01
C SER A 39 0.57 -15.25 -6.72
N LEU A 40 -0.51 -15.15 -5.94
CA LEU A 40 -0.55 -15.65 -4.57
C LEU A 40 -1.77 -16.53 -4.26
N GLN A 41 -2.75 -16.61 -5.16
CA GLN A 41 -4.04 -17.30 -4.96
C GLN A 41 -4.78 -16.88 -3.67
N LEU A 42 -4.44 -15.71 -3.12
CA LEU A 42 -4.88 -15.22 -1.81
C LEU A 42 -6.23 -14.50 -1.85
N PHE A 43 -6.63 -14.02 -3.03
CA PHE A 43 -7.86 -13.27 -3.23
C PHE A 43 -8.60 -13.84 -4.43
N PRO A 44 -9.95 -13.94 -4.43
CA PRO A 44 -10.70 -14.42 -5.58
C PRO A 44 -10.58 -13.45 -6.77
N GLU A 45 -10.69 -13.98 -7.98
CA GLU A 45 -10.70 -13.18 -9.22
C GLU A 45 -11.76 -12.06 -9.15
N VAL A 46 -11.37 -10.86 -9.60
CA VAL A 46 -12.19 -9.64 -9.55
C VAL A 46 -12.75 -9.33 -10.92
N ASN A 47 -14.04 -9.60 -11.10
CA ASN A 47 -14.73 -9.32 -12.35
C ASN A 47 -15.13 -7.84 -12.48
N PRO A 48 -15.41 -7.36 -13.71
CA PRO A 48 -15.91 -6.01 -13.95
C PRO A 48 -17.20 -5.67 -13.18
N GLY A 49 -18.06 -6.67 -12.92
CA GLY A 49 -19.30 -6.50 -12.15
C GLY A 49 -19.13 -6.52 -10.63
N ASP A 50 -17.98 -6.93 -10.11
CA ASP A 50 -17.79 -7.18 -8.67
C ASP A 50 -17.53 -5.88 -7.89
N TRP A 51 -18.60 -5.15 -7.56
CA TRP A 51 -18.50 -3.92 -6.78
C TRP A 51 -17.99 -4.15 -5.35
N GLY A 52 -18.43 -5.22 -4.68
CA GLY A 52 -18.03 -5.52 -3.31
C GLY A 52 -16.53 -5.81 -3.18
N LYS A 53 -15.97 -6.64 -4.05
CA LYS A 53 -14.53 -6.96 -4.06
C LYS A 53 -13.69 -5.70 -4.34
N LYS A 54 -14.12 -4.87 -5.28
CA LYS A 54 -13.45 -3.58 -5.57
C LYS A 54 -13.52 -2.61 -4.40
N LEU A 55 -14.66 -2.53 -3.72
CA LEU A 55 -14.81 -1.70 -2.53
C LEU A 55 -13.88 -2.18 -1.40
N PHE A 56 -13.82 -3.48 -1.16
CA PHE A 56 -12.92 -4.06 -0.17
C PHE A 56 -11.46 -3.69 -0.46
N LEU A 57 -11.01 -3.86 -1.71
CA LEU A 57 -9.66 -3.48 -2.12
C LEU A 57 -9.38 -1.99 -1.95
N ARG A 58 -10.36 -1.12 -2.25
CA ARG A 58 -10.23 0.32 -2.02
C ARG A 58 -10.12 0.66 -0.54
N LEU A 59 -10.92 0.05 0.32
CA LEU A 59 -10.84 0.25 1.77
C LEU A 59 -9.51 -0.23 2.32
N LEU A 60 -9.01 -1.37 1.85
CA LEU A 60 -7.68 -1.87 2.17
C LEU A 60 -6.59 -0.88 1.73
N GLY A 61 -6.71 -0.34 0.51
CA GLY A 61 -5.82 0.69 -0.02
C GLY A 61 -5.81 1.96 0.81
N ILE A 62 -6.99 2.47 1.21
CA ILE A 62 -7.13 3.62 2.12
C ILE A 62 -6.45 3.33 3.46
N GLY A 63 -6.65 2.13 4.02
CA GLY A 63 -5.97 1.70 5.24
C GLY A 63 -4.45 1.70 5.11
N LEU A 64 -3.93 1.21 3.99
CA LEU A 64 -2.50 1.23 3.67
C LEU A 64 -1.95 2.66 3.57
N LEU A 65 -2.67 3.57 2.92
CA LEU A 65 -2.29 4.97 2.80
C LEU A 65 -2.31 5.68 4.16
N ALA A 66 -3.36 5.45 4.96
CA ALA A 66 -3.44 5.98 6.32
C ALA A 66 -2.29 5.46 7.19
N PHE A 67 -1.92 4.19 7.03
CA PHE A 67 -0.74 3.61 7.69
C PHE A 67 0.56 4.29 7.24
N ALA A 68 0.75 4.49 5.93
CA ALA A 68 1.91 5.18 5.39
C ALA A 68 2.03 6.62 5.93
N ILE A 69 0.93 7.38 5.96
CA ILE A 69 0.87 8.73 6.54
C ILE A 69 1.26 8.68 8.02
N ARG A 70 0.66 7.76 8.79
CA ARG A 70 0.97 7.61 10.22
C ARG A 70 2.44 7.28 10.46
N LEU A 71 3.04 6.46 9.60
CA LEU A 71 4.46 6.12 9.65
C LEU A 71 5.33 7.37 9.43
N ILE A 72 5.03 8.18 8.41
CA ILE A 72 5.75 9.44 8.14
C ILE A 72 5.68 10.37 9.35
N VAL A 73 4.47 10.59 9.90
CA VAL A 73 4.27 11.45 11.07
C VAL A 73 5.10 10.97 12.26
N ARG A 74 5.11 9.66 12.51
CA ARG A 74 5.89 9.08 13.61
C ARG A 74 7.40 9.25 13.42
N VAL A 75 7.90 9.02 12.21
CA VAL A 75 9.33 9.19 11.89
C VAL A 75 9.73 10.66 12.01
N ALA A 76 8.91 11.57 11.49
CA ALA A 76 9.15 13.01 11.59
C ALA A 76 9.19 13.48 13.05
N HIS A 77 8.30 12.96 13.91
CA HIS A 77 8.29 13.33 15.32
C HIS A 77 9.52 12.80 16.09
N GLN A 78 10.08 11.65 15.69
CA GLN A 78 11.29 11.10 16.29
C GLN A 78 12.58 11.76 15.79
N ALA A 79 12.52 12.46 14.65
CA ALA A 79 13.65 13.15 14.05
C ALA A 79 13.81 14.61 14.55
N ASN A 80 12.84 15.10 15.33
CA ASN A 80 12.78 16.45 15.91
C ASN A 80 13.04 16.38 17.42
#